data_AF-A0A962M1W0-F1
#
_entry.id   AF-A0A962M1W0-F1
#
_cell.length_a   1.000
_cell.length_b   1.000
_cell.length_c   1.000
_cell.angle_alpha   90.00
_cell.angle_beta   90.00
_cell.angle_gamma   90.00
#
_symmetry.space_group_name_H-M   'P 1'
#
loop_
_entity.id
_entity.type
_entity.pdbx_description
1 polymer ?
#
loop_
_entity_poly.entity_id
_entity_poly.type
_entity_poly.pdbx_seq_one_letter_code
_entity_poly.pdbx_strand_id
1 'polypeptide(L)'
;MAIWLYLYFAIVSPGNTPPAIRLEASAARVDAGTADLSGGSARLTLDTAGLGVLAWTPGDLDPVRYPILYFAFRGPLPANFPVVFWKFADTGQDLSHYRVPGATRASHWLSLSASPEWRDRPVELGFIFKGRPGQQVTLESVQLLPLTPGHLVRAILADWL
;
A
#
# COMPACT_ATOMS: atom_id res chain seq x y z
N MET A 1 26.55 -10.69 -19.95
CA MET A 1 25.25 -10.41 -19.29
C MET A 1 25.36 -9.18 -18.38
N ALA A 2 25.84 -8.05 -18.91
CA ALA A 2 26.06 -6.81 -18.14
C ALA A 2 25.64 -5.54 -18.91
N ILE A 3 25.27 -5.68 -20.19
CA ILE A 3 24.91 -4.57 -21.08
C ILE A 3 23.41 -4.21 -20.96
N TRP A 4 22.58 -5.12 -20.47
CA TRP A 4 21.15 -4.87 -20.26
C TRP A 4 20.84 -3.95 -19.08
N LEU A 5 21.77 -3.80 -18.11
CA LEU A 5 21.56 -2.93 -16.95
C LEU A 5 21.82 -1.44 -17.27
N TYR A 6 22.70 -1.14 -18.24
CA TYR A 6 23.10 0.24 -18.56
C TYR A 6 22.08 0.99 -19.42
N LEU A 7 21.30 0.28 -20.26
CA LEU A 7 20.32 0.91 -21.14
C LEU A 7 19.00 1.29 -20.44
N TYR A 8 18.70 0.73 -19.26
CA TYR A 8 17.49 1.11 -18.52
C TYR A 8 17.64 2.45 -17.78
N PHE A 9 18.87 2.86 -17.44
CA PHE A 9 19.13 4.16 -16.79
C PHE A 9 19.06 5.35 -17.75
N ALA A 10 19.08 5.14 -19.07
CA ALA A 10 19.11 6.23 -20.06
C ALA A 10 17.72 6.83 -20.39
N ILE A 11 16.62 6.28 -19.85
CA ILE A 11 15.25 6.73 -20.16
C ILE A 11 14.58 7.44 -18.97
N VAL A 12 15.36 8.03 -18.07
CA VAL A 12 14.83 8.95 -17.05
C VAL A 12 15.32 10.35 -17.39
N SER A 13 14.60 11.00 -18.31
CA SER A 13 14.74 12.45 -18.48
C SER A 13 14.39 13.11 -17.13
N PRO A 14 15.23 14.00 -16.56
CA PRO A 14 14.98 14.66 -15.27
C PRO A 14 13.74 15.58 -15.25
N GLY A 15 12.90 15.56 -16.28
CA GLY A 15 11.98 16.65 -16.59
C GLY A 15 10.53 16.50 -16.12
N ASN A 16 10.03 15.33 -15.71
CA ASN A 16 8.62 15.19 -15.33
C ASN A 16 8.29 13.87 -14.62
N THR A 17 8.91 13.59 -13.47
CA THR A 17 8.43 12.49 -12.63
C THR A 17 7.10 12.92 -12.01
N PRO A 18 5.99 12.18 -12.22
CA PRO A 18 4.70 12.51 -11.61
C PRO A 18 4.83 12.57 -10.08
N PRO A 19 4.12 13.47 -9.38
CA PRO A 19 4.13 13.49 -7.93
C PRO A 19 3.51 12.21 -7.35
N ALA A 20 3.92 11.85 -6.14
CA ALA A 20 3.30 10.78 -5.37
C ALA A 20 1.80 11.06 -5.16
N ILE A 21 0.98 10.02 -5.26
CA ILE A 21 -0.43 10.08 -4.89
C ILE A 21 -0.55 9.66 -3.43
N ARG A 22 -0.90 10.62 -2.56
CA ARG A 22 -1.20 10.33 -1.17
C ARG A 22 -2.65 9.89 -1.03
N LEU A 23 -2.87 8.75 -0.40
CA LEU A 23 -4.21 8.31 -0.02
C LEU A 23 -4.52 8.90 1.36
N GLU A 24 -5.27 10.00 1.37
CA GLU A 24 -5.64 10.66 2.61
C GLU A 24 -6.50 9.74 3.48
N ALA A 25 -6.19 9.65 4.77
CA ALA A 25 -6.95 8.84 5.70
C ALA A 25 -8.40 9.31 5.80
N SER A 26 -8.66 10.62 5.68
CA SER A 26 -10.02 11.18 5.68
C SER A 26 -10.88 10.71 4.50
N ALA A 27 -10.26 10.20 3.41
CA ALA A 27 -10.96 9.63 2.26
C ALA A 27 -11.14 8.11 2.38
N ALA A 28 -10.63 7.49 3.46
CA ALA A 28 -10.76 6.06 3.68
C ALA A 28 -12.19 5.70 4.11
N ARG A 29 -12.70 4.60 3.59
CA ARG A 29 -13.88 3.90 4.11
C ARG A 29 -13.44 2.90 5.17
N VAL A 30 -14.20 2.83 6.26
CA VAL A 30 -13.99 1.85 7.34
C VAL A 30 -15.03 0.76 7.19
N ASP A 31 -14.60 -0.45 6.81
CA ASP A 31 -15.52 -1.59 6.62
C ASP A 31 -15.63 -2.47 7.88
N ALA A 32 -14.62 -2.41 8.76
CA ALA A 32 -14.64 -3.08 10.05
C ALA A 32 -13.82 -2.31 11.09
N GLY A 33 -14.24 -2.40 12.36
CA GLY A 33 -13.68 -1.62 13.45
C GLY A 33 -14.24 -0.20 13.52
N THR A 34 -13.58 0.64 14.30
CA THR A 34 -13.88 2.08 14.41
C THR A 34 -12.60 2.87 14.15
N ALA A 35 -12.67 3.96 13.40
CA ALA A 35 -11.47 4.73 13.06
C ALA A 35 -11.64 6.21 13.34
N ASP A 36 -10.57 6.82 13.83
CA ASP A 36 -10.35 8.27 13.82
C ASP A 36 -9.49 8.61 12.60
N LEU A 37 -10.10 9.25 11.61
CA LEU A 37 -9.50 9.57 10.31
C LEU A 37 -9.17 11.05 10.28
N SER A 38 -7.89 11.39 10.42
CA SER A 38 -7.43 12.79 10.46
C SER A 38 -6.32 13.04 9.43
N GLY A 39 -6.66 13.83 8.41
CA GLY A 39 -5.76 14.17 7.31
C GLY A 39 -5.12 12.93 6.70
N GLY A 40 -3.80 12.82 6.82
CA GLY A 40 -3.02 11.72 6.27
C GLY A 40 -2.84 10.50 7.17
N SER A 41 -3.38 10.49 8.40
CA SER A 41 -3.25 9.38 9.34
C SER A 41 -4.59 8.80 9.78
N ALA A 42 -4.68 7.48 9.85
CA ALA A 42 -5.83 6.74 10.33
C ALA A 42 -5.47 5.99 11.62
N ARG A 43 -6.18 6.26 12.72
CA ARG A 43 -6.12 5.45 13.94
C ARG A 43 -7.33 4.53 13.97
N LEU A 44 -7.10 3.24 13.75
CA LEU A 44 -8.12 2.20 13.72
C LEU A 44 -8.13 1.43 15.04
N THR A 45 -9.28 1.33 15.67
CA THR A 45 -9.57 0.40 16.77
C THR A 45 -10.27 -0.83 16.21
N LEU A 46 -9.65 -1.99 16.40
CA LEU A 46 -10.17 -3.28 15.92
C LEU A 46 -11.47 -3.63 16.66
N ASP A 47 -12.40 -4.27 15.95
CA ASP A 47 -13.70 -4.66 16.46
C ASP A 47 -13.63 -5.77 17.53
N THR A 48 -14.79 -6.29 17.94
CA THR A 48 -14.89 -7.35 18.95
C THR A 48 -14.32 -8.69 18.48
N ALA A 49 -14.17 -8.91 17.17
CA ALA A 49 -13.51 -10.08 16.59
C ALA A 49 -11.99 -9.85 16.38
N GLY A 50 -11.49 -8.65 16.70
CA GLY A 50 -10.10 -8.27 16.46
C GLY A 50 -9.80 -8.00 14.99
N LEU A 51 -10.80 -7.58 14.20
CA LEU A 51 -10.66 -7.21 12.80
C LEU A 51 -10.77 -5.69 12.62
N GLY A 52 -10.03 -5.17 11.65
CA GLY A 52 -10.17 -3.79 11.19
C GLY A 52 -9.87 -3.69 9.71
N VAL A 53 -10.64 -2.89 8.98
CA VAL A 53 -10.49 -2.75 7.53
C VAL A 53 -10.59 -1.29 7.13
N LEU A 54 -9.58 -0.82 6.40
CA LEU A 54 -9.54 0.49 5.75
C LEU A 54 -9.43 0.31 4.24
N ALA A 55 -10.27 1.00 3.48
CA ALA A 55 -10.30 0.92 2.02
C ALA A 55 -10.36 2.31 1.38
N TRP A 56 -9.72 2.46 0.24
CA TRP A 56 -9.72 3.67 -0.59
C TRP A 56 -10.16 3.33 -2.00
N THR A 57 -10.83 4.27 -2.65
CA THR A 57 -11.04 4.26 -4.09
C THR A 57 -9.96 5.14 -4.72
N PRO A 58 -8.89 4.57 -5.31
CA PRO A 58 -7.73 5.34 -5.79
C PRO A 58 -8.00 6.26 -6.99
N GLY A 59 -9.25 6.37 -7.46
CA GLY A 59 -9.66 7.35 -8.47
C GLY A 59 -9.07 7.09 -9.86
N ASP A 60 -8.65 8.15 -10.56
CA ASP A 60 -7.98 8.05 -11.86
C ASP A 60 -6.50 7.71 -11.71
N LEU A 61 -6.26 6.46 -11.28
CA LEU A 61 -4.94 5.89 -11.11
C LEU A 61 -4.49 5.20 -12.41
N ASP A 62 -3.28 5.55 -12.88
CA ASP A 62 -2.53 4.74 -13.85
C ASP A 62 -1.61 3.76 -13.07
N PRO A 63 -1.94 2.45 -13.02
CA PRO A 63 -1.21 1.50 -12.20
C PRO A 63 0.21 1.22 -12.72
N VAL A 64 0.44 1.45 -14.01
CA VAL A 64 1.75 1.28 -14.64
C VAL A 64 2.67 2.43 -14.24
N ARG A 65 2.14 3.65 -14.14
CA ARG A 65 2.89 4.81 -13.64
C ARG A 65 3.15 4.75 -12.16
N TYR A 66 2.23 4.18 -11.38
CA TYR A 66 2.29 4.14 -9.92
C TYR A 66 2.35 2.71 -9.35
N PRO A 67 3.40 1.94 -9.65
CA PRO A 67 3.46 0.52 -9.26
C PRO A 67 4.03 0.31 -7.85
N ILE A 68 4.43 1.37 -7.14
CA ILE A 68 5.07 1.24 -5.83
C ILE A 68 4.10 1.77 -4.76
N LEU A 69 3.72 0.90 -3.82
CA LEU A 69 2.94 1.27 -2.66
C LEU A 69 3.87 1.46 -1.46
N TYR A 70 3.87 2.66 -0.90
CA TYR A 70 4.51 2.98 0.35
C TYR A 70 3.46 3.13 1.45
N PHE A 71 3.71 2.53 2.61
CA PHE A 71 2.87 2.72 3.78
C PHE A 71 3.66 2.68 5.07
N ALA A 72 3.19 3.41 6.06
CA ALA A 72 3.84 3.54 7.35
C ALA A 72 2.86 3.41 8.51
N PHE A 73 3.33 2.79 9.59
CA PHE A 73 2.59 2.56 10.81
C PHE A 73 3.30 3.20 12.00
N ARG A 74 2.50 3.71 12.94
CA ARG A 74 2.99 4.17 14.25
C ARG A 74 2.68 3.13 15.31
N GLY A 75 3.71 2.76 16.06
CA GLY A 75 3.59 1.88 17.22
C GLY A 75 3.62 0.39 16.85
N PRO A 76 3.37 -0.49 17.83
CA PRO A 76 3.43 -1.93 17.62
C PRO A 76 2.30 -2.39 16.70
N LEU A 77 2.68 -3.04 15.60
CA LEU A 77 1.72 -3.72 14.74
C LEU A 77 1.09 -4.92 15.47
N PRO A 78 -0.15 -5.31 15.11
CA PRO A 78 -0.73 -6.57 15.57
C PRO A 78 0.19 -7.76 15.28
N ALA A 79 0.14 -8.77 16.14
CA ALA A 79 0.96 -9.98 15.99
C ALA A 79 0.67 -10.73 14.68
N ASN A 80 -0.53 -10.59 14.12
CA ASN A 80 -0.81 -11.05 12.77
C ASN A 80 -0.50 -9.92 11.80
N PHE A 81 0.17 -10.29 10.73
CA PHE A 81 0.60 -9.37 9.70
C PHE A 81 -0.58 -8.66 9.03
N PRO A 82 -0.50 -7.33 8.81
CA PRO A 82 -1.47 -6.65 8.00
C PRO A 82 -1.47 -7.24 6.58
N VAL A 83 -2.63 -7.21 5.94
CA VAL A 83 -2.80 -7.66 4.56
C VAL A 83 -3.19 -6.44 3.73
N VAL A 84 -2.40 -6.14 2.71
CA VAL A 84 -2.79 -5.20 1.66
C VAL A 84 -3.67 -5.95 0.68
N PHE A 85 -4.76 -5.34 0.24
CA PHE A 85 -5.63 -5.91 -0.78
C PHE A 85 -5.98 -4.88 -1.83
N TRP A 86 -6.30 -5.33 -3.04
CA TRP A 86 -6.88 -4.49 -4.07
C TRP A 86 -7.89 -5.27 -4.91
N LYS A 87 -8.91 -4.57 -5.40
CA LYS A 87 -10.01 -5.13 -6.20
C LYS A 87 -10.08 -4.46 -7.56
N PHE A 88 -10.59 -5.21 -8.54
CA PHE A 88 -10.77 -4.75 -9.92
C PHE A 88 -12.23 -4.57 -10.33
N ALA A 89 -13.14 -5.15 -9.54
CA ALA A 89 -14.57 -4.99 -9.69
C ALA A 89 -15.24 -4.91 -8.32
N ASP A 90 -16.38 -4.22 -8.28
CA ASP A 90 -17.18 -4.03 -7.05
C ASP A 90 -17.74 -5.36 -6.49
N THR A 91 -17.70 -6.43 -7.28
CA THR A 91 -18.22 -7.76 -6.92
C THR A 91 -17.28 -8.56 -6.02
N GLY A 92 -16.05 -8.11 -5.79
CA GLY A 92 -15.07 -8.77 -4.91
C GLY A 92 -14.55 -10.14 -5.40
N GLN A 93 -14.97 -10.59 -6.60
CA GLN A 93 -14.49 -11.83 -7.22
C GLN A 93 -13.05 -11.72 -7.73
N ASP A 94 -12.63 -10.51 -8.11
CA ASP A 94 -11.26 -10.21 -8.50
C ASP A 94 -10.57 -9.43 -7.38
N LEU A 95 -10.17 -10.17 -6.34
CA LEU A 95 -9.43 -9.67 -5.18
C LEU A 95 -8.01 -10.23 -5.19
N SER A 96 -7.02 -9.35 -5.29
CA SER A 96 -5.63 -9.68 -5.03
C SER A 96 -5.24 -9.20 -3.64
N HIS A 97 -4.28 -9.91 -3.03
CA HIS A 97 -3.79 -9.54 -1.72
C HIS A 97 -2.31 -9.84 -1.57
N TYR A 98 -1.67 -9.05 -0.70
CA TYR A 98 -0.29 -9.23 -0.29
C TYR A 98 -0.24 -9.21 1.23
N ARG A 99 0.30 -10.28 1.82
CA ARG A 99 0.55 -10.34 3.26
C ARG A 99 1.85 -9.60 3.54
N VAL A 100 1.79 -8.55 4.36
CA VAL A 100 2.98 -7.77 4.72
C VAL A 100 3.92 -8.65 5.54
N PRO A 101 5.14 -8.96 5.08
CA PRO A 101 6.02 -9.85 5.81
C PRO A 101 6.36 -9.28 7.20
N GLY A 102 6.53 -10.20 8.14
CA GLY A 102 6.62 -9.90 9.54
C GLY A 102 7.97 -9.50 10.05
N ALA A 103 8.13 -8.23 10.40
CA ALA A 103 8.69 -7.76 11.68
C ALA A 103 8.90 -6.24 11.65
N THR A 104 8.43 -5.57 12.71
CA THR A 104 9.01 -4.37 13.36
C THR A 104 9.24 -3.07 12.56
N ARG A 105 9.13 -3.04 11.23
CA ARG A 105 9.34 -1.80 10.48
C ARG A 105 8.11 -0.91 10.56
N ALA A 106 8.35 0.33 10.97
CA ALA A 106 7.35 1.39 10.91
C ALA A 106 6.98 1.76 9.47
N SER A 107 7.70 1.29 8.44
CA SER A 107 7.36 1.60 7.05
C SER A 107 7.74 0.48 6.08
N HIS A 108 6.96 0.36 5.02
CA HIS A 108 7.05 -0.70 4.02
C HIS A 108 6.98 -0.10 2.62
N TRP A 109 7.72 -0.74 1.71
CA TRP A 109 7.74 -0.44 0.29
C TRP A 109 7.37 -1.72 -0.44
N LEU A 110 6.25 -1.72 -1.14
CA LEU A 110 5.73 -2.85 -1.87
C LEU A 110 5.76 -2.54 -3.37
N SER A 111 6.39 -3.42 -4.14
CA SER A 111 6.30 -3.39 -5.59
C SER A 111 5.08 -4.17 -6.05
N LEU A 112 4.07 -3.46 -6.56
CA LEU A 112 2.86 -4.04 -7.12
C LEU A 112 3.06 -4.47 -8.59
N SER A 113 4.17 -4.07 -9.24
CA SER A 113 4.47 -4.48 -10.61
C SER A 113 4.72 -5.98 -10.77
N ALA A 114 5.03 -6.68 -9.67
CA ALA A 114 5.20 -8.13 -9.64
C ALA A 114 3.85 -8.87 -9.73
N SER A 115 2.74 -8.20 -9.38
CA SER A 115 1.38 -8.72 -9.52
C SER A 115 0.82 -8.32 -10.88
N PRO A 116 0.65 -9.27 -11.82
CA PRO A 116 0.11 -8.96 -13.15
C PRO A 116 -1.22 -8.22 -13.08
N GLU A 117 -2.04 -8.57 -12.09
CA GLU A 117 -3.39 -8.04 -11.91
C GLU A 117 -3.37 -6.54 -11.60
N TRP A 118 -2.34 -6.02 -10.94
CA TRP A 118 -2.25 -4.58 -10.62
C TRP A 118 -2.42 -3.68 -11.84
N ARG A 119 -2.03 -4.17 -13.03
CA ARG A 119 -2.12 -3.44 -14.30
C ARG A 119 -3.57 -3.14 -14.73
N ASP A 120 -4.54 -3.90 -14.23
CA ASP A 120 -5.95 -3.84 -14.65
C ASP A 120 -6.77 -2.74 -13.96
N ARG A 121 -6.07 -1.75 -13.38
CA ARG A 121 -6.65 -0.56 -12.71
C ARG A 121 -7.57 -0.93 -11.54
N PRO A 122 -7.04 -0.93 -10.30
CA PRO A 122 -7.85 -1.27 -9.14
C PRO A 122 -8.94 -0.21 -8.90
N VAL A 123 -10.16 -0.68 -8.59
CA VAL A 123 -11.27 0.16 -8.12
C VAL A 123 -11.20 0.38 -6.61
N GLU A 124 -10.49 -0.49 -5.90
CA GLU A 124 -10.32 -0.41 -4.45
C GLU A 124 -8.92 -0.88 -4.05
N LEU A 125 -8.32 -0.21 -3.08
CA LEU A 125 -7.06 -0.57 -2.44
C LEU A 125 -7.26 -0.40 -0.93
N GLY A 126 -6.80 -1.34 -0.13
CA GLY A 126 -7.01 -1.28 1.30
C GLY A 126 -6.09 -2.15 2.13
N PHE A 127 -6.31 -2.07 3.44
CA PHE A 127 -5.58 -2.81 4.45
C PHE A 127 -6.56 -3.54 5.36
N ILE A 128 -6.25 -4.80 5.65
CA ILE A 128 -6.92 -5.62 6.64
C ILE A 128 -5.95 -5.84 7.80
N PHE A 129 -6.42 -5.56 9.01
CA PHE A 129 -5.71 -5.74 10.26
C PHE A 129 -6.38 -6.82 11.08
N LYS A 130 -5.59 -7.77 11.58
CA LYS A 130 -6.08 -8.81 12.49
C LYS A 130 -5.25 -8.82 13.77
N GLY A 131 -5.90 -8.64 14.91
CA GLY A 131 -5.23 -8.48 16.19
C GLY A 131 -6.12 -8.89 17.35
N ARG A 132 -5.88 -8.26 18.50
CA ARG A 132 -6.74 -8.42 19.67
C ARG A 132 -7.96 -7.50 19.57
N PRO A 133 -9.12 -7.89 20.10
CA PRO A 133 -10.27 -6.99 20.20
C PRO A 133 -9.91 -5.67 20.88
N GLY A 134 -10.36 -4.54 20.33
CA GLY A 134 -10.07 -3.21 20.85
C GLY A 134 -8.62 -2.73 20.69
N GLN A 135 -7.73 -3.53 20.08
CA GLN A 135 -6.37 -3.09 19.78
C GLN A 135 -6.39 -1.87 18.84
N GLN A 136 -5.49 -0.93 19.07
CA GLN A 136 -5.31 0.22 18.19
C GLN A 136 -4.16 0.01 17.22
N VAL A 137 -4.39 0.37 15.96
CA VAL A 137 -3.39 0.41 14.89
C VAL A 137 -3.41 1.81 14.30
N THR A 138 -2.25 2.43 14.15
CA THR A 138 -2.15 3.75 13.51
C THR A 138 -1.40 3.62 12.19
N LEU A 139 -2.08 3.93 11.10
CA LEU A 139 -1.52 4.05 9.76
C LEU A 139 -1.21 5.53 9.52
N GLU A 140 0.06 5.89 9.41
CA GLU A 140 0.51 7.29 9.32
C GLU A 140 0.53 7.85 7.90
N SER A 141 0.76 6.98 6.92
CA SER A 141 0.91 7.37 5.54
C SER A 141 0.61 6.18 4.65
N VAL A 142 -0.07 6.45 3.55
CA VAL A 142 -0.24 5.53 2.43
C VAL A 142 -0.05 6.34 1.15
N GLN A 143 0.86 5.90 0.29
CA GLN A 143 1.21 6.60 -0.93
C GLN A 143 1.43 5.62 -2.07
N LEU A 144 0.91 5.98 -3.24
CA LEU A 144 1.28 5.36 -4.50
C LEU A 144 2.35 6.23 -5.16
N LEU A 145 3.49 5.62 -5.46
CA LEU A 145 4.69 6.31 -5.89
C LEU A 145 4.97 6.01 -7.37
N PRO A 146 5.45 7.02 -8.12
CA PRO A 146 5.80 6.84 -9.52
C PRO A 146 6.93 5.83 -9.67
N LEU A 147 6.95 5.11 -10.79
CA LEU A 147 8.07 4.24 -11.14
C LEU A 147 9.32 5.08 -11.39
N THR A 148 10.25 5.07 -10.44
CA THR A 148 11.59 5.65 -10.59
C THR A 148 12.63 4.62 -10.17
N PRO A 149 13.87 4.69 -10.70
CA PRO A 149 14.95 3.81 -10.25
C PRO A 149 15.13 3.83 -8.72
N GLY A 150 15.01 5.00 -8.10
CA GLY A 150 15.13 5.16 -6.65
C GLY A 150 14.02 4.45 -5.86
N HIS A 151 12.76 4.56 -6.29
CA HIS A 151 11.65 3.85 -5.65
C HIS A 151 11.73 2.33 -5.87
N LEU A 152 12.13 1.89 -7.07
CA LEU A 152 12.28 0.48 -7.38
C LEU A 152 13.37 -0.17 -6.52
N VAL A 153 14.54 0.47 -6.40
CA VAL A 153 15.63 -0.02 -5.54
C VAL A 153 15.16 -0.12 -4.08
N ARG A 154 14.43 0.88 -3.57
CA ARG A 154 13.88 0.84 -2.20
C ARG A 154 12.88 -0.30 -2.01
N ALA A 155 11.99 -0.53 -2.97
CA ALA A 155 11.01 -1.61 -2.91
C ALA A 155 11.69 -2.98 -2.96
N ILE A 156 12.68 -3.17 -3.83
CA ILE A 156 13.47 -4.40 -3.88
C ILE A 156 14.21 -4.61 -2.55
N LEU A 157 14.96 -3.62 -2.06
CA LEU A 157 15.69 -3.75 -0.79
C LEU A 157 14.77 -4.05 0.40
N ALA A 158 13.54 -3.51 0.40
CA ALA A 158 12.56 -3.78 1.44
C ALA A 158 12.02 -5.23 1.42
N ASP A 159 11.99 -5.88 0.26
CA ASP A 159 11.56 -7.27 0.09
C ASP A 159 12.67 -8.28 0.49
N TRP A 160 13.94 -7.90 0.34
CA TRP A 160 15.10 -8.76 0.66
C TRP A 160 15.52 -8.75 2.13
N LEU A 161 15.16 -7.71 2.89
CA LEU A 161 15.57 -7.48 4.29
C LEU A 161 14.41 -7.62 5.25
#